data_AF-A0A8W8MA63-F1
#
_entry.id   AF-A0A8W8MA63-F1
#
_cell.length_a   1.000
_cell.length_b   1.000
_cell.length_c   1.000
_cell.angle_alpha   90.00
_cell.angle_beta   90.00
_cell.angle_gamma   90.00
#
_symmetry.space_group_name_H-M   'P 1'
#
loop_
_entity.id
_entity.type
_entity.pdbx_description
1 polymer ?
#
loop_
_entity_poly.entity_id
_entity_poly.type
_entity_poly.pdbx_seq_one_letter_code
_entity_poly.pdbx_strand_id
1 'polypeptide(L)'
;MRSNVVVFSESTLPKCPPLKRTSQIWCFNTMENGNFTTWPTEVWERSFDWMMSYRRDAHVARPYGKILKLDKSNDRNYSDVYRQKTKFGVWMSSHCPTPSRREEYITQLQKYIQVDTFGKCGQNTCGVQNPSMNDCSKNFARDYKLSTTGAKARYGSKIDIKKAS
;
A
#
# COMPACT_ATOMS: atom_id res chain seq x y z
N MET A 1 -20.27 -20.20 20.54
CA MET A 1 -20.70 -18.94 19.90
C MET A 1 -21.07 -19.20 18.45
N ARG A 2 -22.17 -18.63 17.94
CA ARG A 2 -22.55 -18.67 16.53
C ARG A 2 -22.16 -17.35 15.87
N SER A 3 -21.39 -17.40 14.79
CA SER A 3 -20.99 -16.20 14.04
C SER A 3 -21.86 -16.03 12.80
N ASN A 4 -22.49 -14.87 12.64
CA ASN A 4 -23.31 -14.53 11.47
C ASN A 4 -22.46 -14.19 10.24
N VAL A 5 -21.25 -13.67 10.45
CA VAL A 5 -20.29 -13.32 9.40
C VAL A 5 -18.96 -14.01 9.69
N VAL A 6 -18.34 -14.59 8.68
CA VAL A 6 -16.99 -15.17 8.74
C VAL A 6 -16.12 -14.47 7.72
N VAL A 7 -15.00 -13.93 8.19
CA VAL A 7 -14.03 -13.22 7.34
C VAL A 7 -12.86 -14.14 7.04
N PHE A 8 -12.57 -14.31 5.76
CA PHE A 8 -11.44 -15.08 5.28
C PHE A 8 -10.40 -14.14 4.69
N SER A 9 -9.19 -14.16 5.25
CA SER A 9 -8.07 -13.40 4.69
C SER A 9 -7.39 -14.21 3.60
N GLU A 10 -7.04 -13.53 2.50
CA GLU A 10 -6.31 -14.11 1.36
C GLU A 10 -5.11 -14.98 1.77
N SER A 11 -4.29 -14.50 2.71
CA SER A 11 -3.06 -15.18 3.14
C SER A 11 -3.28 -16.45 3.98
N THR A 12 -4.51 -16.69 4.46
CA THR A 12 -4.84 -17.78 5.39
C THR A 12 -6.03 -18.60 4.91
N LEU A 13 -6.28 -18.63 3.59
CA LEU A 13 -7.35 -19.45 3.05
C LEU A 13 -7.02 -20.95 3.21
N PRO A 14 -7.93 -21.75 3.79
CA PRO A 14 -7.78 -23.19 3.80
C PRO A 14 -7.78 -23.76 2.37
N LYS A 15 -7.24 -24.98 2.20
CA LYS A 15 -7.20 -25.64 0.89
C LYS A 15 -8.59 -25.80 0.25
N CYS A 16 -9.60 -26.10 1.05
CA CYS A 16 -10.99 -26.25 0.59
C CYS A 16 -11.93 -25.49 1.52
N PRO A 17 -13.06 -24.95 1.00
CA PRO A 17 -14.06 -24.32 1.84
C PRO A 17 -14.73 -25.34 2.77
N PRO A 18 -14.87 -25.03 4.06
CA PRO A 18 -15.66 -25.87 4.96
C PRO A 18 -17.16 -25.80 4.60
N LEU A 19 -17.99 -26.62 5.25
CA LEU A 19 -19.43 -26.56 5.04
C LEU A 19 -19.99 -25.20 5.49
N LYS A 20 -20.45 -24.41 4.51
CA LYS A 20 -21.11 -23.13 4.76
C LYS A 20 -22.54 -23.37 5.25
N ARG A 21 -22.88 -22.76 6.39
CA ARG A 21 -24.26 -22.75 6.89
C ARG A 21 -25.09 -21.77 6.06
N THR A 22 -26.33 -22.12 5.77
CA THR A 22 -27.23 -21.36 4.89
C THR A 22 -27.44 -19.91 5.29
N SER A 23 -27.39 -19.58 6.58
CA SER A 23 -27.57 -18.21 7.10
C SER A 23 -26.27 -17.45 7.36
N GLN A 24 -25.12 -18.01 7.00
CA GLN A 24 -23.81 -17.41 7.28
C GLN A 24 -23.27 -16.66 6.08
N ILE A 25 -22.90 -15.41 6.28
CA ILE A 25 -22.26 -14.57 5.26
C ILE A 25 -20.75 -14.80 5.29
N TRP A 26 -20.17 -15.12 4.15
CA TRP A 26 -18.73 -15.28 3.99
C TRP A 26 -18.14 -14.08 3.27
N CYS A 27 -17.14 -13.47 3.89
CA CYS A 27 -16.50 -12.26 3.38
C CYS A 27 -15.03 -12.52 3.05
N PHE A 28 -14.63 -12.30 1.80
CA PHE A 28 -13.25 -12.36 1.37
C PHE A 28 -12.52 -11.05 1.65
N ASN A 29 -11.42 -11.10 2.38
CA ASN A 29 -10.62 -9.94 2.77
C ASN A 29 -9.27 -9.92 2.04
N THR A 30 -9.06 -8.89 1.21
CA THR A 30 -7.78 -8.64 0.55
C THR A 30 -7.41 -7.16 0.51
N MET A 31 -6.14 -6.87 0.78
CA MET A 31 -5.52 -5.55 0.63
C MET A 31 -4.36 -5.59 -0.37
N GLU A 32 -4.27 -6.64 -1.16
CA GLU A 32 -3.29 -6.74 -2.23
C GLU A 32 -3.93 -6.33 -3.56
N ASN A 33 -3.12 -5.96 -4.56
CA ASN A 33 -3.64 -5.68 -5.89
C ASN A 33 -3.79 -6.96 -6.71
N GLY A 34 -4.63 -6.93 -7.74
CA GLY A 34 -4.92 -8.13 -8.54
C GLY A 34 -3.73 -8.78 -9.27
N ASN A 35 -2.56 -8.13 -9.35
CA ASN A 35 -1.34 -8.75 -9.88
C ASN A 35 -0.58 -9.58 -8.84
N PHE A 36 -0.80 -9.31 -7.55
CA PHE A 36 -0.12 -9.98 -6.45
C PHE A 36 -1.09 -10.72 -5.51
N THR A 37 -2.40 -10.48 -5.68
CA THR A 37 -3.45 -11.25 -5.00
C THR A 37 -3.33 -12.70 -5.44
N THR A 38 -3.14 -13.59 -4.47
CA THR A 38 -3.38 -15.02 -4.65
C THR A 38 -4.88 -15.21 -4.75
N TRP A 39 -5.38 -15.23 -5.99
CA TRP A 39 -6.81 -15.38 -6.23
C TRP A 39 -7.31 -16.71 -5.65
N PRO A 40 -8.48 -16.70 -4.99
CA PRO A 40 -9.11 -17.93 -4.53
C PRO A 40 -9.33 -18.89 -5.71
N THR A 41 -9.30 -20.19 -5.42
CA THR A 41 -9.77 -21.18 -6.40
C THR A 41 -11.22 -20.90 -6.76
N GLU A 42 -11.68 -21.36 -7.93
CA GLU A 42 -13.07 -21.15 -8.37
C GLU A 42 -14.09 -21.61 -7.33
N VAL A 43 -13.78 -22.68 -6.59
CA VAL A 43 -14.62 -23.20 -5.49
C VAL A 43 -14.74 -22.20 -4.35
N TRP A 44 -13.64 -21.55 -3.97
CA TRP A 44 -13.63 -20.50 -2.95
C TRP A 44 -14.32 -19.23 -3.44
N GLU A 45 -14.05 -18.80 -4.68
CA GLU A 45 -14.65 -17.61 -5.28
C GLU A 45 -16.18 -17.67 -5.24
N ARG A 46 -16.76 -18.82 -5.63
CA ARG A 46 -18.21 -19.07 -5.59
C ARG A 46 -18.78 -19.18 -4.17
N SER A 47 -17.94 -19.35 -3.15
CA SER A 47 -18.39 -19.51 -1.76
C SER A 47 -18.57 -18.19 -1.01
N PHE A 48 -17.95 -17.10 -1.49
CA PHE A 48 -18.01 -15.79 -0.87
C PHE A 48 -19.26 -15.01 -1.30
N ASP A 49 -19.91 -14.37 -0.33
CA ASP A 49 -21.01 -13.44 -0.61
C ASP A 49 -20.49 -12.01 -0.71
N TRP A 50 -19.56 -11.65 0.18
CA TRP A 50 -19.03 -10.30 0.29
C TRP A 50 -17.53 -10.24 0.04
N MET A 51 -17.06 -9.05 -0.32
CA MET A 51 -15.65 -8.72 -0.42
C MET A 51 -15.35 -7.49 0.42
N MET A 52 -14.27 -7.56 1.18
CA MET A 52 -13.71 -6.48 1.95
C MET A 52 -12.35 -6.09 1.36
N SER A 53 -12.25 -4.88 0.80
CA SER A 53 -11.04 -4.39 0.13
C SER A 53 -10.98 -2.86 0.08
N TYR A 54 -9.82 -2.31 -0.31
CA TYR A 54 -9.65 -0.88 -0.60
C TYR A 54 -10.38 -0.44 -1.87
N ARG A 55 -10.76 -1.40 -2.73
CA ARG A 55 -11.48 -1.10 -3.96
C ARG A 55 -12.84 -0.47 -3.65
N ARG A 56 -13.24 0.51 -4.47
CA ARG A 56 -14.52 1.24 -4.30
C ARG A 56 -15.75 0.38 -4.59
N ASP A 57 -15.60 -0.70 -5.34
CA ASP A 57 -16.64 -1.66 -5.68
C ASP A 57 -16.74 -2.85 -4.70
N ALA A 58 -15.99 -2.81 -3.59
CA ALA A 58 -16.10 -3.81 -2.54
C ALA A 58 -17.38 -3.62 -1.72
N HIS A 59 -18.00 -4.72 -1.30
CA HIS A 59 -19.17 -4.73 -0.41
C HIS A 59 -18.87 -4.06 0.94
N VAL A 60 -17.64 -4.25 1.45
CA VAL A 60 -17.16 -3.63 2.68
C VAL A 60 -15.91 -2.82 2.37
N ALA A 61 -16.01 -1.50 2.49
CA ALA A 61 -14.90 -0.60 2.22
C ALA A 61 -13.81 -0.72 3.30
N ARG A 62 -12.59 -1.06 2.87
CA ARG A 62 -11.40 -1.14 3.72
C ARG A 62 -10.26 -0.28 3.15
N PRO A 63 -10.34 1.06 3.26
CA PRO A 63 -9.28 1.93 2.76
C PRO A 63 -7.98 1.76 3.56
N TYR A 64 -6.82 1.98 2.92
CA TYR A 64 -5.52 1.93 3.59
C TYR A 64 -5.35 2.99 4.70
N GLY A 65 -6.10 4.08 4.62
CA GLY A 65 -6.08 5.16 5.60
C GLY A 65 -7.33 6.03 5.49
N LYS A 66 -7.53 6.87 6.50
CA LYS A 66 -8.61 7.86 6.52
C LYS A 66 -8.00 9.22 6.82
N ILE A 67 -8.44 10.24 6.09
CA ILE A 67 -8.10 11.63 6.41
C ILE A 67 -9.11 12.09 7.45
N LEU A 68 -8.61 12.41 8.65
CA LEU A 68 -9.42 12.91 9.75
C LEU A 68 -9.13 14.40 9.94
N LYS A 69 -10.18 15.20 10.06
CA LYS A 69 -10.04 16.60 10.45
C LYS A 69 -9.70 16.63 11.94
N LEU A 70 -8.69 17.42 12.30
CA LEU A 70 -8.36 17.67 13.71
C LEU A 70 -9.27 18.77 14.24
N ASP A 71 -9.78 18.59 15.47
CA ASP A 71 -10.63 19.59 16.14
C ASP A 71 -9.86 20.88 16.47
N LYS A 72 -8.53 20.78 16.62
CA LYS A 72 -7.63 21.92 16.82
C LYS A 72 -6.57 21.96 15.73
N SER A 73 -6.35 23.14 15.15
CA SER A 73 -5.19 23.36 14.28
C SER A 73 -3.90 23.23 15.08
N ASN A 74 -2.87 22.68 14.44
CA ASN A 74 -1.54 22.60 15.03
C ASN A 74 -0.76 23.84 14.58
N ASP A 75 -0.36 24.72 15.51
CA ASP A 75 0.39 25.96 15.23
C ASP A 75 1.88 25.72 14.93
N ARG A 76 2.20 24.56 14.35
CA ARG A 76 3.57 24.18 14.05
C ARG A 76 4.07 25.04 12.89
N ASN A 77 5.22 25.71 13.07
CA ASN A 77 5.88 26.42 11.97
C ASN A 77 6.50 25.41 10.98
N TYR A 78 5.74 25.03 9.96
CA TYR A 78 6.19 24.10 8.94
C TYR A 78 7.32 24.66 8.06
N SER A 79 7.44 25.99 7.94
CA SER A 79 8.54 26.62 7.20
C SER A 79 9.88 26.36 7.89
N ASP A 80 9.94 26.48 9.23
CA ASP A 80 11.17 26.21 9.98
C ASP A 80 11.52 24.72 9.96
N VAL A 81 10.52 23.84 10.11
CA VAL A 81 10.70 22.39 9.96
C VAL A 81 11.26 22.05 8.59
N TYR A 82 10.79 22.73 7.53
CA TYR A 82 11.30 22.50 6.18
C TYR A 82 12.74 22.99 6.00
N ARG A 83 13.10 24.14 6.57
CA ARG A 83 14.47 24.70 6.51
C ARG A 83 15.50 23.82 7.22
N GLN A 84 15.12 23.13 8.29
CA GLN A 84 16.01 22.25 9.05
C GLN A 84 16.34 20.94 8.31
N LYS A 85 15.62 20.60 7.24
CA LYS A 85 15.84 19.38 6.46
C LYS A 85 17.02 19.53 5.49
N THR A 86 17.99 18.65 5.61
CA THR A 86 19.24 18.70 4.84
C THR A 86 19.17 17.90 3.55
N LYS A 87 18.37 16.82 3.50
CA LYS A 87 18.28 15.92 2.35
C LYS A 87 17.02 16.16 1.53
N PHE A 88 17.11 15.89 0.22
CA PHE A 88 16.02 16.17 -0.69
C PHE A 88 14.97 15.05 -0.70
N GLY A 89 15.22 13.97 -1.44
CA GLY A 89 14.26 12.87 -1.62
C GLY A 89 14.73 11.58 -0.96
N VAL A 90 13.78 10.82 -0.41
CA VAL A 90 14.00 9.42 -0.02
C VAL A 90 12.94 8.52 -0.65
N TRP A 91 13.38 7.38 -1.16
CA TRP A 91 12.51 6.31 -1.63
C TRP A 91 12.78 5.02 -0.86
N MET A 92 11.73 4.41 -0.34
CA MET A 92 11.83 3.16 0.42
C MET A 92 11.02 2.07 -0.27
N SER A 93 11.67 0.94 -0.58
CA SER A 93 10.99 -0.19 -1.19
C SER A 93 11.68 -1.51 -0.85
N SER A 94 10.86 -2.52 -0.56
CA SER A 94 11.29 -3.88 -0.26
C SER A 94 10.85 -4.91 -1.30
N HIS A 95 10.16 -4.48 -2.36
CA HIS A 95 9.64 -5.36 -3.39
C HIS A 95 9.89 -4.81 -4.79
N CYS A 96 10.65 -5.57 -5.56
CA CYS A 96 11.10 -5.26 -6.92
C CYS A 96 11.43 -6.61 -7.58
N PRO A 97 11.23 -6.74 -8.90
CA PRO A 97 10.59 -5.79 -9.82
C PRO A 97 9.10 -5.62 -9.56
N THR A 98 8.49 -4.55 -10.06
CA THR A 98 7.04 -4.31 -9.93
C THR A 98 6.37 -4.01 -11.27
N PRO A 99 5.09 -4.41 -11.47
CA PRO A 99 4.33 -4.06 -12.68
C PRO A 99 4.24 -2.56 -12.95
N SER A 100 4.26 -1.74 -11.90
CA SER A 100 4.28 -0.28 -11.99
C SER A 100 5.60 0.29 -12.49
N ARG A 101 6.68 -0.50 -12.54
CA ARG A 101 8.06 -0.05 -12.85
C ARG A 101 8.48 1.16 -12.01
N ARG A 102 8.03 1.22 -10.76
CA ARG A 102 8.30 2.34 -9.85
C ARG A 102 9.81 2.51 -9.61
N GLU A 103 10.54 1.41 -9.70
CA GLU A 103 12.01 1.35 -9.65
C GLU A 103 12.65 2.07 -10.85
N GLU A 104 12.13 1.90 -12.07
CA GLU A 104 12.64 2.58 -13.27
C GLU A 104 12.40 4.09 -13.17
N TYR A 105 11.22 4.49 -12.67
CA TYR A 105 10.90 5.89 -12.43
C TYR A 105 11.91 6.55 -11.47
N ILE A 106 12.23 5.89 -10.36
CA ILE A 106 13.21 6.41 -9.40
C ILE A 106 14.61 6.49 -10.02
N THR A 107 15.03 5.50 -10.81
CA THR A 107 16.30 5.53 -11.54
C THR A 107 16.39 6.71 -12.51
N GLN A 108 15.31 7.02 -13.24
CA GLN A 108 15.30 8.20 -14.12
C GLN A 108 15.30 9.51 -13.32
N LEU A 109 14.54 9.56 -12.23
CA LEU A 109 14.44 10.74 -11.37
C LEU A 109 15.78 11.09 -10.70
N GLN A 110 16.56 10.09 -10.29
CA GLN A 110 17.89 10.25 -9.69
C GLN A 110 18.90 10.97 -10.61
N LYS A 111 18.66 11.02 -11.92
CA LYS A 111 19.52 11.76 -12.86
C LYS A 111 19.39 13.27 -12.72
N TYR A 112 18.28 13.75 -12.17
CA TYR A 112 17.95 15.18 -12.09
C TYR A 112 17.95 15.71 -10.66
N ILE A 113 17.64 14.85 -9.68
CA ILE A 113 17.57 15.22 -8.27
C ILE A 113 18.16 14.12 -7.38
N GLN A 114 18.72 14.51 -6.24
CA GLN A 114 19.21 13.55 -5.26
C GLN A 114 18.06 12.84 -4.56
N VAL A 115 17.95 11.54 -4.80
CA VAL A 115 17.01 10.64 -4.13
C VAL A 115 17.77 9.47 -3.52
N ASP A 116 17.77 9.38 -2.19
CA ASP A 116 18.39 8.26 -1.49
C ASP A 116 17.42 7.07 -1.48
N THR A 117 17.93 5.86 -1.72
CA THR A 117 17.11 4.65 -1.81
C THR A 117 17.38 3.70 -0.66
N PHE A 118 16.33 3.21 -0.02
CA PHE A 118 16.39 2.32 1.14
C PHE A 118 15.56 1.05 0.97
N GLY A 119 16.02 -0.04 1.59
CA GLY A 119 15.36 -1.35 1.59
C GLY A 119 15.92 -2.30 0.55
N LYS A 120 15.24 -3.43 0.30
CA LYS A 120 15.72 -4.46 -0.63
C LYS A 120 15.91 -3.97 -2.08
N CYS A 121 15.25 -2.88 -2.45
CA CYS A 121 15.34 -2.28 -3.79
C CYS A 121 16.27 -1.07 -3.86
N GLY A 122 16.95 -0.74 -2.77
CA GLY A 122 17.82 0.43 -2.67
C GLY A 122 19.25 0.06 -2.29
N GLN A 123 20.11 1.07 -2.25
CA GLN A 123 21.53 0.89 -1.92
C GLN A 123 21.78 0.87 -0.41
N ASN A 124 20.88 1.48 0.37
CA ASN A 124 21.01 1.57 1.81
C ASN A 124 20.05 0.63 2.53
N THR A 125 20.51 0.07 3.65
CA THR A 125 19.63 -0.65 4.58
C THR A 125 19.14 0.30 5.65
N CYS A 126 17.93 0.04 6.13
CA CYS A 126 17.28 0.81 7.17
C CYS A 126 17.01 -0.16 8.33
N GLY A 127 17.87 -0.10 9.36
CA GLY A 127 17.76 -0.89 10.58
C GLY A 127 17.73 -2.41 10.41
N VAL A 128 17.75 -3.13 11.54
CA VAL A 128 17.33 -4.54 11.59
C VAL A 128 15.80 -4.56 11.44
N GLN A 129 15.22 -5.63 10.88
CA GLN A 129 13.77 -5.84 10.74
C GLN A 129 13.07 -5.98 12.11
N ASN A 130 13.17 -4.97 12.98
CA ASN A 130 12.51 -4.93 14.27
C ASN A 130 11.10 -4.33 14.13
N PRO A 131 10.12 -4.79 14.93
CA PRO A 131 8.71 -4.39 14.80
C PRO A 131 8.46 -2.90 15.07
N SER A 132 9.40 -2.24 15.74
CA SER A 132 9.41 -0.78 15.88
C SER A 132 9.95 -0.16 14.60
N MET A 133 9.05 0.07 13.64
CA MET A 133 9.22 0.86 12.41
C MET A 133 9.59 2.34 12.66
N ASN A 134 10.21 2.62 13.81
CA ASN A 134 10.27 3.90 14.48
C ASN A 134 11.56 4.65 14.20
N ASP A 135 12.69 4.03 13.89
CA ASP A 135 13.94 4.79 13.74
C ASP A 135 14.07 5.38 12.34
N CYS A 136 13.88 4.57 11.29
CA CYS A 136 14.02 5.08 9.93
C CYS A 136 12.92 6.06 9.54
N SER A 137 11.66 5.75 9.83
CA SER A 137 10.55 6.67 9.49
C SER A 137 10.73 8.02 10.18
N LYS A 138 11.21 8.03 11.44
CA LYS A 138 11.54 9.27 12.15
C LYS A 138 12.75 9.98 11.55
N ASN A 139 13.82 9.26 11.23
CA ASN A 139 15.00 9.83 10.56
C ASN A 139 14.63 10.44 9.21
N PHE A 140 13.79 9.76 8.43
CA PHE A 140 13.29 10.27 7.15
C PHE A 140 12.44 11.52 7.34
N ALA A 141 11.51 11.49 8.30
CA ALA A 141 10.70 12.63 8.67
C ALA A 141 11.50 13.80 9.28
N ARG A 142 12.71 13.56 9.80
CA ARG A 142 13.62 14.60 10.28
C ARG A 142 14.48 15.16 9.15
N ASP A 143 15.10 14.29 8.35
CA ASP A 143 16.21 14.67 7.47
C ASP A 143 15.78 15.02 6.04
N TYR A 144 14.70 14.42 5.54
CA TYR A 144 14.30 14.53 4.13
C TYR A 144 13.12 15.45 3.91
N LYS A 145 13.18 16.23 2.83
CA LYS A 145 12.11 17.13 2.35
C LYS A 145 10.95 16.36 1.75
N LEU A 146 11.24 15.32 0.97
CA LEU A 146 10.24 14.51 0.28
C LEU A 146 10.48 13.03 0.55
N SER A 147 9.43 12.32 0.94
CA SER A 147 9.45 10.86 1.11
C SER A 147 8.45 10.24 0.15
N THR A 148 8.90 9.27 -0.64
CA THR A 148 8.03 8.51 -1.55
C THR A 148 7.95 7.05 -1.11
N THR A 149 6.73 6.60 -0.86
CA THR A 149 6.38 5.18 -0.70
C THR A 149 5.44 4.83 -1.84
N GLY A 150 5.96 4.30 -2.94
CA GLY A 150 5.13 3.96 -4.09
C GLY A 150 4.20 2.78 -3.75
N ALA A 151 2.91 2.88 -4.03
CA ALA A 151 2.04 1.70 -4.03
C ALA A 151 2.44 0.76 -5.17
N LYS A 152 2.33 -0.56 -4.95
CA LYS A 152 2.34 -1.52 -6.07
C LYS A 152 1.02 -1.32 -6.81
N ALA A 153 1.03 -0.69 -7.97
CA ALA A 153 -0.18 -0.47 -8.76
C ALA A 153 -0.11 -1.28 -10.06
N ARG A 154 -1.28 -1.61 -10.61
CA ARG A 154 -1.41 -2.17 -11.96
C ARG A 154 -1.39 -1.02 -12.97
N TYR A 155 -0.66 -1.18 -14.06
CA TYR A 155 -0.82 -0.34 -15.24
C TYR A 155 -2.10 -0.77 -15.96
N GLY A 156 -3.16 0.03 -15.89
CA GLY A 156 -4.41 -0.20 -16.61
C GLY A 156 -4.48 0.73 -17.82
N SER A 157 -4.58 0.12 -19.02
CA SER A 157 -5.11 0.63 -20.30
C SER A 157 -4.74 2.06 -20.74
N LYS A 158 -4.04 2.15 -21.89
CA LYS A 158 -3.80 3.32 -22.76
C LYS A 158 -4.52 4.62 -22.34
N ILE A 159 -3.74 5.60 -21.89
CA ILE A 159 -4.15 7.00 -21.91
C ILE A 159 -3.96 7.47 -23.35
N ASP A 160 -5.03 7.47 -24.15
CA ASP A 160 -5.07 8.21 -25.41
C ASP A 160 -5.10 9.70 -25.08
N ILE A 161 -3.93 10.33 -25.10
CA ILE A 161 -3.82 11.78 -25.09
C ILE A 161 -4.28 12.26 -26.48
N LYS A 162 -5.58 12.54 -26.62
CA LYS A 162 -6.06 13.32 -27.76
C LYS A 162 -5.46 14.72 -27.64
N LYS A 163 -4.54 15.03 -28.55
CA LYS A 163 -4.01 16.36 -28.77
C LYS A 163 -5.19 17.25 -29.19
N ALA A 164 -5.53 18.24 -28.37
CA ALA A 164 -6.42 19.31 -28.81
C ALA A 164 -5.70 20.05 -29.95
N SER A 165 -6.34 20.07 -31.12
CA SER A 165 -6.03 20.99 -32.22
C SER A 165 -7.02 22.15 -32.15
#